data_AF-A0A852G2F4-F1
#
_entry.id   AF-A0A852G2F4-F1
#
_cell.length_a   1.000
_cell.length_b   1.000
_cell.length_c   1.000
_cell.angle_alpha   90.00
_cell.angle_beta   90.00
_cell.angle_gamma   90.00
#
_symmetry.space_group_name_H-M   'P 1'
#
loop_
_entity.id
_entity.type
_entity.pdbx_description
1 polymer ?
#
loop_
_entity_poly.entity_id
_entity_poly.type
_entity_poly.pdbx_seq_one_letter_code
_entity_poly.pdbx_strand_id
1 'polypeptide(L)'
;ITYFLFTYSMKEAGLGHKQWRGGPISSNCKQCPVVYTNPVCGSDGHTYSSQCKLDYQACVSGKQISVKCEGRCPCPSDKSTNAGRNDRRVCSDLEFREVANRLRDWFKALHESGIQNKKTRIVQRPERSRFDTSILPICKDSLGWMFNRLDTNYDLLLDQSELGSIYLDKNEPCTRAFFNSCDTYKDSLISNNEWCYCFQRQQDPPCQTELSNIQKQQGGKKLLGQYIPFCDEDGYYKPSQCHGSLGQCWCVDRYGNEVSGSRTNGAAEC
;
A
#
# COMPACT_ATOMS: atom_id res chain seq x y z
N ILE A 1 -3.15 -42.72 -38.90
CA ILE A 1 -4.50 -42.17 -38.68
C ILE A 1 -4.40 -40.66 -38.89
N THR A 2 -5.00 -40.26 -40.00
CA THR A 2 -5.32 -38.97 -40.61
C THR A 2 -4.97 -37.66 -39.87
N TYR A 3 -4.29 -36.78 -40.59
CA TYR A 3 -4.14 -35.33 -40.39
C TYR A 3 -5.50 -34.61 -40.35
N PHE A 4 -5.64 -33.54 -39.56
CA PHE A 4 -6.45 -32.38 -39.94
C PHE A 4 -5.93 -31.10 -39.28
N LEU A 5 -5.18 -30.32 -40.06
CA LEU A 5 -5.12 -28.87 -39.92
C LEU A 5 -6.50 -28.29 -40.23
N PHE A 6 -7.01 -27.38 -39.41
CA PHE A 6 -8.04 -26.44 -39.83
C PHE A 6 -7.38 -25.10 -40.16
N THR A 7 -6.94 -24.99 -41.40
CA THR A 7 -6.94 -23.73 -42.13
C THR A 7 -8.37 -23.49 -42.63
N TYR A 8 -8.96 -22.32 -42.40
CA TYR A 8 -9.99 -21.83 -43.31
C TYR A 8 -9.90 -20.30 -43.45
N SER A 9 -9.68 -19.91 -44.69
CA SER A 9 -9.66 -18.55 -45.23
C SER A 9 -11.05 -18.24 -45.82
N MET A 10 -11.46 -16.97 -45.66
CA MET A 10 -12.36 -16.15 -46.49
C MET A 10 -13.53 -16.82 -47.25
N LYS A 11 -14.76 -16.34 -46.97
CA LYS A 11 -15.75 -16.10 -48.02
C LYS A 11 -16.71 -14.98 -47.65
N GLU A 12 -16.69 -13.94 -48.47
CA GLU A 12 -17.62 -12.82 -48.46
C GLU A 12 -19.07 -13.24 -48.74
N ALA A 13 -20.02 -12.54 -48.12
CA ALA A 13 -21.34 -12.31 -48.69
C ALA A 13 -22.00 -11.09 -48.03
N GLY A 14 -22.33 -10.08 -48.84
CA GLY A 14 -23.65 -9.46 -48.77
C GLY A 14 -23.73 -8.10 -48.07
N LEU A 15 -23.60 -7.06 -48.89
CA LEU A 15 -24.18 -5.73 -48.71
C LEU A 15 -25.55 -5.76 -48.01
N GLY A 16 -25.64 -5.02 -46.91
CA GLY A 16 -26.87 -4.69 -46.21
C GLY A 16 -26.89 -3.22 -45.84
N HIS A 17 -26.94 -2.35 -46.86
CA HIS A 17 -27.30 -0.94 -46.71
C HIS A 17 -28.67 -0.87 -46.02
N LYS A 18 -28.71 -0.58 -44.72
CA LYS A 18 -29.94 -0.16 -44.04
C LYS A 18 -29.86 1.33 -43.74
N GLN A 19 -30.21 2.06 -44.80
CA GLN A 19 -30.71 3.43 -44.78
C GLN A 19 -31.86 3.54 -43.78
N TRP A 20 -31.72 4.32 -42.72
CA TRP A 20 -32.86 4.93 -42.02
C TRP A 20 -32.59 6.40 -41.73
N ARG A 21 -33.13 7.19 -42.66
CA ARG A 21 -33.73 8.54 -42.56
C ARG A 21 -33.05 9.58 -41.66
N GLY A 22 -32.56 10.61 -42.35
CA GLY A 22 -32.04 11.83 -41.76
C GLY A 22 -33.12 12.77 -41.21
N GLY A 23 -32.78 13.40 -40.09
CA GLY A 23 -32.98 14.83 -39.86
C GLY A 23 -31.62 15.53 -40.01
N PRO A 24 -31.58 16.87 -40.15
CA PRO A 24 -30.42 17.59 -40.67
C PRO A 24 -29.22 17.46 -39.74
N ILE A 25 -28.24 16.66 -40.17
CA ILE A 25 -26.94 16.56 -39.52
C ILE A 25 -26.25 17.90 -39.77
N SER A 26 -26.12 18.72 -38.72
CA SER A 26 -25.23 19.87 -38.73
C SER A 26 -23.85 19.39 -39.16
N SER A 27 -23.44 19.76 -40.37
CA SER A 27 -22.30 19.23 -41.13
C SER A 27 -20.92 19.63 -40.56
N ASN A 28 -20.83 19.92 -39.26
CA ASN A 28 -19.66 20.56 -38.64
C ASN A 28 -19.08 19.80 -37.44
N CYS A 29 -19.58 18.61 -37.10
CA CYS A 29 -19.06 17.82 -35.97
C CYS A 29 -17.86 16.95 -36.38
N LYS A 30 -16.69 17.18 -35.77
CA LYS A 30 -15.44 16.49 -36.10
C LYS A 30 -15.40 15.08 -35.50
N GLN A 31 -15.16 14.06 -36.33
CA GLN A 31 -14.97 12.69 -35.87
C GLN A 31 -13.63 12.52 -35.14
N CYS A 32 -13.61 11.59 -34.18
CA CYS A 32 -12.45 11.37 -33.31
C CYS A 32 -11.53 10.25 -33.80
N PRO A 33 -10.20 10.45 -33.77
CA PRO A 33 -9.24 9.36 -33.98
C PRO A 33 -9.36 8.31 -32.88
N VAL A 34 -9.16 7.04 -33.22
CA VAL A 34 -9.26 5.87 -32.30
C VAL A 34 -8.15 5.84 -31.23
N VAL A 35 -7.21 6.79 -31.26
CA VAL A 35 -5.98 6.76 -30.46
C VAL A 35 -6.17 7.27 -29.01
N TYR A 36 -7.21 8.06 -28.73
CA TYR A 36 -7.36 8.71 -27.42
C TYR A 36 -8.25 7.89 -26.46
N THR A 37 -7.66 7.33 -25.40
CA THR A 37 -8.35 6.50 -24.40
C THR A 37 -8.34 7.09 -22.98
N ASN A 38 -8.41 8.42 -22.84
CA ASN A 38 -8.48 9.09 -21.54
C ASN A 38 -9.93 9.42 -21.19
N PRO A 39 -10.62 8.62 -20.35
CA PRO A 39 -12.04 8.82 -20.09
C PRO A 39 -12.31 10.12 -19.31
N VAL A 40 -13.45 10.76 -19.62
CA VAL A 40 -13.91 11.99 -18.96
C VAL A 40 -15.38 11.86 -18.55
N CYS A 41 -15.75 12.49 -17.45
CA CYS A 41 -17.14 12.56 -17.01
C CYS A 41 -17.77 13.84 -17.55
N GLY A 42 -18.90 13.72 -18.24
CA GLY A 42 -19.68 14.85 -18.73
C GLY A 42 -20.52 15.51 -17.65
N SER A 43 -20.89 16.77 -17.87
CA SER A 43 -21.86 17.53 -17.07
C SER A 43 -23.24 16.88 -17.03
N ASP A 44 -23.53 16.01 -18.00
CA ASP A 44 -24.73 15.19 -18.10
C ASP A 44 -24.66 13.89 -17.28
N GLY A 45 -23.54 13.66 -16.56
CA GLY A 45 -23.33 12.48 -15.73
C GLY A 45 -22.93 11.22 -16.50
N HIS A 46 -22.67 11.31 -17.80
CA HIS A 46 -22.20 10.19 -18.62
C HIS A 46 -20.67 10.17 -18.75
N THR A 47 -20.10 8.97 -18.77
CA THR A 47 -18.66 8.78 -19.01
C THR A 47 -18.38 8.63 -20.50
N TYR A 48 -17.49 9.47 -21.02
CA TYR A 48 -17.01 9.42 -22.40
C TYR A 48 -15.62 8.81 -22.44
N SER A 49 -15.31 8.04 -23.49
CA SER A 49 -14.00 7.37 -23.63
C SER A 49 -12.85 8.34 -23.92
N SER A 50 -13.15 9.56 -24.35
CA SER A 50 -12.21 10.65 -24.56
C SER A 50 -12.92 11.99 -24.58
N GLN A 51 -12.17 13.07 -24.36
CA GLN A 51 -12.66 14.44 -24.52
C GLN A 51 -13.27 14.67 -25.90
N CYS A 52 -12.57 14.23 -26.95
CA CYS A 52 -13.06 14.36 -28.32
C CYS A 52 -14.45 13.72 -28.49
N LYS A 53 -14.68 12.54 -27.88
CA LYS A 53 -15.96 11.84 -28.01
C LYS A 53 -17.09 12.56 -27.25
N LEU A 54 -16.77 13.22 -26.14
CA LEU A 54 -17.68 14.11 -25.43
C LEU A 54 -18.06 15.29 -26.33
N ASP A 55 -17.08 15.98 -26.91
CA ASP A 55 -17.31 17.15 -27.79
C ASP A 55 -18.12 16.78 -29.04
N TYR A 56 -17.81 15.61 -29.62
CA TYR A 56 -18.58 15.07 -30.72
C TYR A 56 -20.04 14.82 -30.31
N GLN A 57 -20.28 14.20 -29.14
CA GLN A 57 -21.63 13.96 -28.64
C GLN A 57 -22.37 15.27 -28.35
N ALA A 58 -21.70 16.26 -27.75
CA ALA A 58 -22.25 17.59 -27.51
C ALA A 58 -22.69 18.25 -28.82
N CYS A 59 -21.83 18.17 -29.85
CA CYS A 59 -22.09 18.72 -31.17
C CYS A 59 -23.27 18.04 -31.88
N VAL A 60 -23.30 16.70 -31.95
CA VAL A 60 -24.37 15.98 -32.68
C VAL A 60 -25.72 16.00 -31.95
N SER A 61 -25.71 16.14 -30.62
CA SER A 61 -26.94 16.23 -29.83
C SER A 61 -27.44 17.67 -29.62
N GLY A 62 -26.66 18.67 -30.03
CA GLY A 62 -26.96 20.09 -29.79
C GLY A 62 -27.00 20.47 -28.30
N LYS A 63 -26.41 19.64 -27.43
CA LYS A 63 -26.39 19.86 -25.97
C LYS A 63 -25.05 20.45 -25.55
N GLN A 64 -25.09 21.37 -24.58
CA GLN A 64 -23.90 21.89 -23.92
C GLN A 64 -23.41 20.86 -22.88
N ILE A 65 -22.62 19.90 -23.34
CA ILE A 65 -21.95 18.90 -22.49
C ILE A 65 -20.51 19.35 -22.32
N SER A 66 -20.10 19.58 -21.08
CA SER A 66 -18.73 19.96 -20.72
C SER A 66 -18.15 18.90 -19.79
N VAL A 67 -16.83 18.89 -19.62
CA VAL A 67 -16.19 18.01 -18.64
C VAL A 67 -16.57 18.46 -17.24
N LYS A 68 -17.14 17.54 -16.46
CA LYS A 68 -17.37 17.72 -15.03
C LYS A 68 -16.16 17.29 -14.21
N CYS A 69 -15.49 16.20 -14.58
CA CYS A 69 -14.23 15.76 -13.98
C CYS A 69 -13.46 14.82 -14.94
N GLU A 70 -12.15 14.72 -14.75
CA GLU A 70 -11.34 13.70 -15.42
C GLU A 70 -11.65 12.31 -14.84
N GLY A 71 -11.66 11.28 -15.69
CA GLY A 71 -12.01 9.92 -15.29
C GLY A 71 -13.49 9.58 -15.55
N ARG A 72 -14.01 8.59 -14.81
CA ARG A 72 -15.38 8.07 -15.00
C ARG A 72 -16.34 8.72 -14.00
N CYS A 73 -17.59 8.93 -14.39
CA CYS A 73 -18.65 9.32 -13.46
C CYS A 73 -18.98 8.16 -12.50
N PRO A 74 -19.45 8.43 -11.27
CA PRO A 74 -19.70 9.75 -10.67
C PRO A 74 -18.41 10.47 -10.26
N CYS A 75 -18.39 11.80 -10.45
CA CYS A 75 -17.28 12.62 -9.97
C CYS A 75 -17.20 12.55 -8.45
N PRO A 76 -15.98 12.48 -7.87
CA PRO A 76 -15.82 12.60 -6.43
C PRO A 76 -16.40 13.95 -5.99
N SER A 77 -17.46 13.91 -5.18
CA SER A 77 -18.15 15.10 -4.70
C SER A 77 -17.23 15.89 -3.75
N ASP A 78 -16.94 17.13 -4.13
CA ASP A 78 -16.26 18.11 -3.29
C ASP A 78 -17.02 18.34 -1.97
N LYS A 79 -16.47 17.85 -0.85
CA LYS A 79 -16.47 18.64 0.38
C LYS A 79 -15.24 19.53 0.33
N SER A 80 -15.35 20.65 -0.39
CA SER A 80 -14.30 21.66 -0.46
C SER A 80 -14.91 23.04 -0.29
N THR A 81 -14.65 23.66 0.87
CA THR A 81 -14.53 25.12 0.94
C THR A 81 -13.06 25.45 0.84
N ASN A 82 -12.71 26.09 -0.28
CA ASN A 82 -11.61 27.03 -0.48
C ASN A 82 -10.18 26.49 -0.33
N ALA A 83 -9.51 26.22 -1.46
CA ALA A 83 -8.71 27.23 -2.15
C ALA A 83 -7.90 26.56 -3.27
N GLY A 84 -8.01 27.09 -4.49
CA GLY A 84 -7.03 26.81 -5.53
C GLY A 84 -5.67 27.37 -5.13
N ARG A 85 -4.79 26.48 -4.68
CA ARG A 85 -3.35 26.57 -4.80
C ARG A 85 -2.82 25.15 -4.64
N ASN A 86 -1.63 24.91 -5.18
CA ASN A 86 -0.85 23.71 -4.96
C ASN A 86 -0.51 23.60 -3.46
N ASP A 87 -1.51 23.28 -2.65
CA ASP A 87 -1.38 23.10 -1.22
C ASP A 87 -1.14 21.62 -1.01
N ARG A 88 0.10 21.27 -0.66
CA ARG A 88 0.50 19.90 -0.34
C ARG A 88 -0.52 19.38 0.67
N ARG A 89 -1.39 18.45 0.27
CA ARG A 89 -2.26 17.73 1.21
C ARG A 89 -1.37 17.19 2.32
N VAL A 90 -1.47 17.78 3.50
CA VAL A 90 -0.68 17.38 4.66
C VAL A 90 -1.35 16.14 5.22
N CYS A 91 -0.64 15.02 5.16
CA CYS A 91 -1.09 13.76 5.73
C CYS A 91 -0.87 13.77 7.24
N SER A 92 -1.85 13.25 7.98
CA SER A 92 -1.76 13.03 9.43
C SER A 92 -0.94 11.79 9.77
N ASP A 93 -0.46 11.71 11.02
CA ASP A 93 0.26 10.53 11.52
C ASP A 93 -0.61 9.26 11.49
N LEU A 94 -1.93 9.42 11.64
CA LEU A 94 -2.88 8.32 11.48
C LEU A 94 -2.85 7.76 10.06
N GLU A 95 -2.89 8.62 9.04
CA GLU A 95 -2.83 8.20 7.63
C GLU A 95 -1.49 7.55 7.30
N PHE A 96 -0.38 8.05 7.85
CA PHE A 96 0.92 7.40 7.71
C PHE A 96 0.96 6.01 8.35
N ARG A 97 0.33 5.84 9.51
CA ARG A 97 0.20 4.54 10.16
C ARG A 97 -0.65 3.57 9.34
N GLU A 98 -1.76 4.02 8.77
CA GLU A 98 -2.60 3.20 7.89
C GLU A 98 -1.86 2.75 6.63
N VAL A 99 -1.16 3.68 5.96
CA VAL A 99 -0.31 3.37 4.79
C VAL A 99 0.75 2.33 5.17
N ALA A 100 1.47 2.55 6.27
CA ALA A 100 2.54 1.65 6.71
C ALA A 100 2.01 0.25 7.10
N ASN A 101 0.86 0.17 7.77
CA ASN A 101 0.18 -1.08 8.09
C ASN A 101 -0.20 -1.85 6.82
N ARG A 102 -0.88 -1.19 5.88
CA ARG A 102 -1.31 -1.80 4.61
C ARG A 102 -0.12 -2.34 3.83
N LEU A 103 0.96 -1.57 3.74
CA LEU A 103 2.18 -1.97 3.05
C LEU A 103 2.83 -3.17 3.74
N ARG A 104 2.92 -3.20 5.08
CA ARG A 104 3.43 -4.36 5.83
C ARG A 104 2.65 -5.64 5.54
N ASP A 105 1.32 -5.56 5.56
CA ASP A 105 0.46 -6.71 5.29
C ASP A 105 0.64 -7.22 3.86
N TRP A 106 0.72 -6.30 2.90
CA TRP A 106 0.99 -6.62 1.51
C TRP A 106 2.37 -7.29 1.34
N PHE A 107 3.41 -6.73 1.94
CA PHE A 107 4.77 -7.28 1.90
C PHE A 107 4.82 -8.68 2.53
N LYS A 108 4.11 -8.89 3.65
CA LYS A 108 4.01 -10.18 4.31
C LYS A 108 3.34 -11.23 3.41
N ALA A 109 2.21 -10.89 2.79
CA ALA A 109 1.53 -11.79 1.86
C ALA A 109 2.40 -12.16 0.64
N LEU A 110 3.15 -11.20 0.10
CA LEU A 110 4.10 -11.45 -0.99
C LEU A 110 5.29 -12.32 -0.55
N HIS A 111 5.82 -12.08 0.64
CA HIS A 111 6.91 -12.87 1.19
C HIS A 111 6.49 -14.33 1.42
N GLU A 112 5.32 -14.55 2.02
CA GLU A 112 4.76 -15.88 2.28
C GLU A 112 4.47 -16.64 0.97
N SER A 113 3.89 -15.99 -0.04
CA SER A 113 3.64 -16.60 -1.35
C SER A 113 4.93 -16.92 -2.12
N GLY A 114 5.97 -16.10 -1.98
CA GLY A 114 7.31 -16.37 -2.51
C GLY A 114 7.99 -17.58 -1.86
N ILE A 115 7.74 -17.83 -0.57
CA ILE A 115 8.27 -18.99 0.17
C ILE A 115 7.57 -20.29 -0.25
N GLN A 116 6.26 -20.28 -0.48
CA GLN A 116 5.51 -21.47 -0.91
C GLN A 116 5.99 -22.01 -2.27
N ASN A 117 6.37 -21.12 -3.20
CA ASN A 117 6.93 -21.50 -4.50
C ASN A 117 8.33 -22.15 -4.43
N LYS A 118 9.06 -22.02 -3.29
CA LYS A 118 10.33 -22.74 -3.08
C LYS A 118 10.12 -24.16 -2.54
N LYS A 119 9.01 -24.45 -1.84
CA LYS A 119 8.72 -25.81 -1.32
C LYS A 119 8.42 -26.84 -2.42
N THR A 120 8.07 -26.40 -3.63
CA THR A 120 7.84 -27.27 -4.81
C THR A 120 9.11 -27.59 -5.62
N ARG A 121 10.30 -27.13 -5.19
CA ARG A 121 11.59 -27.53 -5.79
C ARG A 121 12.62 -27.88 -4.71
N ILE A 122 12.42 -29.01 -4.05
CA ILE A 122 13.48 -29.65 -3.26
C ILE A 122 14.28 -30.57 -4.18
N VAL A 123 15.36 -30.05 -4.79
CA VAL A 123 16.59 -30.80 -5.10
C VAL A 123 17.78 -29.87 -4.90
N GLN A 124 18.46 -30.08 -3.77
CA GLN A 124 19.85 -29.75 -3.41
C GLN A 124 20.55 -28.56 -4.09
N ARG A 125 20.83 -27.51 -3.30
CA ARG A 125 22.08 -26.74 -3.45
C ARG A 125 22.59 -26.29 -2.07
N PRO A 126 23.90 -26.40 -1.76
CA PRO A 126 24.42 -26.09 -0.44
C PRO A 126 24.25 -24.61 -0.10
N GLU A 127 23.89 -24.34 1.14
CA GLU A 127 23.72 -23.01 1.72
C GLU A 127 24.98 -22.14 1.58
N ARG A 128 24.82 -21.04 0.86
CA ARG A 128 25.53 -19.76 1.05
C ARG A 128 24.43 -18.71 0.91
N SER A 129 24.09 -17.86 1.88
CA SER A 129 24.87 -17.19 2.89
C SER A 129 23.99 -17.03 4.13
N ARG A 130 24.49 -17.53 5.26
CA ARG A 130 24.12 -17.07 6.59
C ARG A 130 24.54 -15.60 6.66
N PHE A 131 23.63 -14.68 6.35
CA PHE A 131 23.83 -13.28 6.71
C PHE A 131 23.69 -13.20 8.22
N ASP A 132 24.83 -13.01 8.88
CA ASP A 132 24.95 -12.87 10.33
C ASP A 132 24.21 -11.59 10.74
N THR A 133 22.99 -11.75 11.27
CA THR A 133 22.15 -10.67 11.80
C THR A 133 22.61 -10.28 13.19
N SER A 134 23.89 -9.93 13.33
CA SER A 134 24.46 -9.46 14.58
C SER A 134 25.16 -8.13 14.30
N ILE A 135 24.64 -7.07 14.91
CA ILE A 135 25.07 -5.65 14.88
C ILE A 135 24.20 -4.78 13.94
N LEU A 136 23.28 -4.03 14.56
CA LEU A 136 22.31 -3.02 14.05
C LEU A 136 20.91 -3.56 13.70
N PRO A 137 19.82 -2.81 14.01
CA PRO A 137 18.44 -3.24 13.76
C PRO A 137 18.12 -3.10 12.26
N ILE A 138 18.69 -4.01 11.48
CA ILE A 138 18.47 -4.17 10.04
C ILE A 138 17.22 -5.03 9.92
N CYS A 139 16.17 -4.53 9.25
CA CYS A 139 14.84 -5.16 9.16
C CYS A 139 14.91 -6.70 9.11
N LYS A 140 14.38 -7.37 10.13
CA LYS A 140 14.04 -8.78 10.00
C LYS A 140 12.75 -8.94 9.16
N ASP A 141 12.57 -10.15 8.62
CA ASP A 141 11.33 -10.65 8.03
C ASP A 141 10.93 -10.03 6.66
N SER A 142 9.63 -9.80 6.43
CA SER A 142 9.06 -9.42 5.13
C SER A 142 9.50 -8.03 4.65
N LEU A 143 9.84 -7.12 5.57
CA LEU A 143 10.29 -5.77 5.26
C LEU A 143 11.67 -5.75 4.60
N GLY A 144 12.62 -6.51 5.16
CA GLY A 144 13.96 -6.64 4.60
C GLY A 144 13.94 -7.37 3.26
N TRP A 145 13.09 -8.40 3.13
CA TRP A 145 12.90 -9.08 1.85
C TRP A 145 12.35 -8.16 0.76
N MET A 146 11.34 -7.33 1.09
CA MET A 146 10.77 -6.40 0.12
C MET A 146 11.78 -5.31 -0.28
N PHE A 147 12.57 -4.80 0.65
CA PHE A 147 13.65 -3.85 0.34
C PHE A 147 14.57 -4.41 -0.75
N ASN A 148 15.10 -5.62 -0.55
CA ASN A 148 15.96 -6.30 -1.53
C ASN A 148 15.26 -6.66 -2.86
N ARG A 149 13.93 -6.71 -2.87
CA ARG A 149 13.13 -7.01 -4.06
C ARG A 149 12.92 -5.76 -4.93
N LEU A 150 12.88 -4.59 -4.28
CA LEU A 150 12.71 -3.29 -4.90
C LEU A 150 14.05 -2.70 -5.34
N ASP A 151 15.11 -2.97 -4.59
CA ASP A 151 16.50 -2.65 -4.93
C ASP A 151 16.94 -3.52 -6.13
N THR A 152 16.72 -2.98 -7.32
CA THR A 152 16.96 -3.66 -8.60
C THR A 152 18.35 -3.41 -9.12
N ASN A 153 18.97 -2.30 -8.73
CA ASN A 153 20.33 -1.94 -9.09
C ASN A 153 21.38 -2.42 -8.04
N TYR A 154 20.92 -2.94 -6.89
CA TYR A 154 21.70 -3.53 -5.80
C TYR A 154 22.64 -2.55 -5.08
N ASP A 155 22.28 -1.27 -5.01
CA ASP A 155 23.08 -0.24 -4.35
C ASP A 155 22.71 -0.02 -2.87
N LEU A 156 21.73 -0.79 -2.36
CA LEU A 156 21.20 -0.71 -1.00
C LEU A 156 20.49 0.62 -0.66
N LEU A 157 20.04 1.35 -1.68
CA LEU A 157 19.34 2.62 -1.56
C LEU A 157 18.11 2.60 -2.48
N LEU A 158 16.92 2.78 -1.91
CA LEU A 158 15.72 2.83 -2.74
C LEU A 158 15.48 4.23 -3.28
N ASP A 159 15.57 4.36 -4.60
CA ASP A 159 15.25 5.60 -5.30
C ASP A 159 13.75 5.71 -5.67
N GLN A 160 13.38 6.88 -6.20
CA GLN A 160 12.01 7.19 -6.60
C GLN A 160 11.47 6.29 -7.73
N SER A 161 12.34 5.75 -8.58
CA SER A 161 12.02 4.83 -9.68
C SER A 161 11.76 3.42 -9.17
N GLU A 162 12.56 2.94 -8.22
CA GLU A 162 12.43 1.61 -7.60
C GLU A 162 11.18 1.52 -6.72
N LEU A 163 10.87 2.60 -6.00
CA LEU A 163 9.61 2.76 -5.29
C LEU A 163 8.40 2.98 -6.23
N GLY A 164 8.64 3.18 -7.53
CA GLY A 164 7.63 3.39 -8.57
C GLY A 164 6.52 2.35 -8.55
N SER A 165 6.87 1.08 -8.31
CA SER A 165 5.90 -0.02 -8.25
C SER A 165 4.95 0.06 -7.05
N ILE A 166 5.36 0.73 -5.96
CA ILE A 166 4.53 0.94 -4.77
C ILE A 166 3.56 2.10 -4.98
N TYR A 167 3.97 3.13 -5.74
CA TYR A 167 3.16 4.33 -6.03
C TYR A 167 2.01 4.10 -7.01
N LEU A 168 1.90 2.92 -7.63
CA LEU A 168 0.92 2.66 -8.70
C LEU A 168 -0.54 2.60 -8.20
N ASP A 169 -0.77 2.53 -6.89
CA ASP A 169 -2.13 2.63 -6.37
C ASP A 169 -2.56 4.12 -6.31
N LYS A 170 -3.24 4.55 -7.38
CA LYS A 170 -3.73 5.93 -7.55
C LYS A 170 -4.72 6.38 -6.47
N ASN A 171 -5.20 5.46 -5.64
CA ASN A 171 -6.14 5.74 -4.56
C ASN A 171 -5.47 6.07 -3.22
N GLU A 172 -4.14 6.14 -3.16
CA GLU A 172 -3.38 6.29 -1.92
C GLU A 172 -2.53 7.59 -1.87
N PRO A 173 -3.19 8.74 -1.69
CA PRO A 173 -2.56 10.07 -1.78
C PRO A 173 -1.44 10.31 -0.76
N CYS A 174 -1.37 9.54 0.34
CA CYS A 174 -0.35 9.70 1.36
C CYS A 174 0.90 8.83 1.18
N THR A 175 0.92 7.89 0.23
CA THR A 175 2.05 6.97 0.07
C THR A 175 3.37 7.69 -0.22
N ARG A 176 3.32 8.74 -1.07
CA ARG A 176 4.49 9.55 -1.38
C ARG A 176 4.94 10.42 -0.20
N ALA A 177 3.99 11.05 0.48
CA ALA A 177 4.28 11.83 1.67
C ALA A 177 4.85 10.95 2.80
N PHE A 178 4.39 9.70 2.91
CA PHE A 178 4.89 8.71 3.85
C PHE A 178 6.36 8.39 3.59
N PHE A 179 6.74 7.99 2.37
CA PHE A 179 8.13 7.68 2.06
C PHE A 179 9.06 8.90 2.18
N ASN A 180 8.57 10.10 1.83
CA ASN A 180 9.30 11.33 2.10
C ASN A 180 9.49 11.61 3.60
N SER A 181 8.63 11.08 4.47
CA SER A 181 8.79 11.16 5.94
C SER A 181 9.75 10.11 6.51
N CYS A 182 10.11 9.11 5.70
CA CYS A 182 11.09 8.08 6.02
C CYS A 182 12.52 8.53 5.73
N ASP A 183 12.70 9.37 4.70
CA ASP A 183 13.97 10.00 4.32
C ASP A 183 14.41 11.02 5.38
N THR A 184 15.21 10.54 6.33
CA THR A 184 15.68 11.29 7.49
C THR A 184 16.84 12.19 7.09
N TYR A 185 17.70 11.72 6.16
CA TYR A 185 18.83 12.49 5.65
C TYR A 185 18.45 13.51 4.58
N LYS A 186 17.22 13.44 4.04
CA LYS A 186 16.66 14.31 3.01
C LYS A 186 17.44 14.26 1.70
N ASP A 187 18.03 13.12 1.38
CA ASP A 187 18.82 12.90 0.16
C ASP A 187 18.00 12.31 -0.99
N SER A 188 16.68 12.16 -0.79
CA SER A 188 15.73 11.55 -1.74
C SER A 188 15.98 10.06 -2.01
N LEU A 189 16.82 9.43 -1.18
CA LEU A 189 17.08 8.01 -1.19
C LEU A 189 16.62 7.44 0.14
N ILE A 190 16.14 6.19 0.13
CA ILE A 190 15.75 5.53 1.37
C ILE A 190 16.73 4.39 1.60
N SER A 191 17.60 4.58 2.58
CA SER A 191 18.52 3.53 3.02
C SER A 191 17.77 2.38 3.71
N ASN A 192 18.43 1.22 3.81
CA ASN A 192 17.87 0.09 4.54
C ASN A 192 17.46 0.47 5.98
N ASN A 193 18.29 1.24 6.68
CA ASN A 193 17.99 1.65 8.04
C ASN A 193 16.75 2.55 8.09
N GLU A 194 16.66 3.56 7.21
CA GLU A 194 15.50 4.46 7.15
C GLU A 194 14.22 3.73 6.80
N TRP A 195 14.27 2.80 5.86
CA TRP A 195 13.15 1.91 5.54
C TRP A 195 12.66 1.20 6.82
N CYS A 196 13.57 0.57 7.54
CA CYS A 196 13.24 -0.22 8.73
C CYS A 196 12.69 0.63 9.87
N TYR A 197 13.39 1.71 10.21
CA TYR A 197 12.93 2.63 11.24
C TYR A 197 11.60 3.26 10.88
N CYS A 198 11.35 3.58 9.61
CA CYS A 198 10.10 4.20 9.20
C CYS A 198 8.90 3.28 9.38
N PHE A 199 9.01 2.01 8.96
CA PHE A 199 7.95 1.04 9.19
C PHE A 199 7.81 0.68 10.67
N GLN A 200 8.91 0.57 11.42
CA GLN A 200 8.85 0.30 12.86
C GLN A 200 8.19 1.44 13.65
N ARG A 201 8.45 2.70 13.28
CA ARG A 201 7.84 3.89 13.90
C ARG A 201 6.31 3.92 13.75
N GLN A 202 5.79 3.35 12.67
CA GLN A 202 4.37 3.33 12.37
C GLN A 202 3.64 2.05 12.84
N GLN A 203 4.28 1.20 13.64
CA GLN A 203 3.60 0.07 14.26
C GLN A 203 2.79 0.57 15.47
N ASP A 204 1.63 -0.03 15.74
CA ASP A 204 0.94 0.25 17.00
C ASP A 204 1.92 -0.01 18.16
N PRO A 205 1.96 0.86 19.18
CA PRO A 205 2.89 0.72 20.30
C PRO A 205 2.80 -0.68 20.91
N PRO A 206 3.92 -1.40 21.05
CA PRO A 206 3.91 -2.85 21.25
C PRO A 206 3.25 -3.26 22.57
N CYS A 207 3.40 -2.44 23.62
CA CYS A 207 2.74 -2.69 24.91
C CYS A 207 1.22 -2.54 24.80
N GLN A 208 0.74 -1.49 24.11
CA GLN A 208 -0.68 -1.28 23.86
C GLN A 208 -1.29 -2.40 23.00
N THR A 209 -0.57 -2.87 21.99
CA THR A 209 -0.99 -4.03 21.19
C THR A 209 -1.12 -5.28 22.05
N GLU A 210 -0.14 -5.56 22.91
CA GLU A 210 -0.17 -6.70 23.83
C GLU A 210 -1.35 -6.61 24.80
N LEU A 211 -1.61 -5.44 25.39
CA LEU A 211 -2.80 -5.21 26.22
C LEU A 211 -4.10 -5.49 25.46
N SER A 212 -4.20 -5.03 24.21
CA SER A 212 -5.39 -5.29 23.38
C SER A 212 -5.58 -6.78 23.07
N ASN A 213 -4.48 -7.51 22.87
CA ASN A 213 -4.50 -8.96 22.63
C ASN A 213 -4.94 -9.72 23.88
N ILE A 214 -4.40 -9.36 25.04
CA ILE A 214 -4.80 -9.91 26.34
C ILE A 214 -6.29 -9.69 26.57
N GLN A 215 -6.80 -8.49 26.32
CA GLN A 215 -8.23 -8.18 26.46
C GLN A 215 -9.12 -8.98 25.49
N LYS A 216 -8.70 -9.14 24.23
CA LYS A 216 -9.42 -9.94 23.22
C LYS A 216 -9.43 -11.43 23.56
N GLN A 217 -8.31 -11.97 24.05
CA GLN A 217 -8.21 -13.37 24.46
C GLN A 217 -9.02 -13.67 25.73
N GLN A 218 -9.18 -12.68 26.61
CA GLN A 218 -9.86 -12.83 27.90
C GLN A 218 -11.38 -12.83 27.82
N GLY A 219 -12.03 -13.04 26.66
CA GLY A 219 -13.49 -13.02 26.42
C GLY A 219 -14.37 -13.57 27.57
N GLY A 220 -14.55 -12.78 28.62
CA GLY A 220 -15.28 -13.09 29.85
C GLY A 220 -14.56 -13.88 30.96
N LYS A 221 -13.30 -14.33 30.84
CA LYS A 221 -12.61 -15.09 31.91
C LYS A 221 -11.22 -14.52 32.22
N LYS A 222 -11.10 -13.85 33.36
CA LYS A 222 -9.84 -13.36 33.91
C LYS A 222 -8.98 -14.54 34.36
N LEU A 223 -7.98 -14.91 33.57
CA LEU A 223 -7.03 -15.96 33.94
C LEU A 223 -6.15 -15.45 35.08
N LEU A 224 -6.40 -15.97 36.29
CA LEU A 224 -5.56 -15.71 37.46
C LEU A 224 -4.14 -16.22 37.17
N GLY A 225 -3.14 -15.37 37.29
CA GLY A 225 -1.74 -15.75 37.01
C GLY A 225 -1.15 -15.17 35.72
N GLN A 226 -1.94 -14.52 34.86
CA GLN A 226 -1.42 -13.96 33.60
C GLN A 226 -0.63 -12.65 33.84
N TYR A 227 0.50 -12.52 33.16
CA TYR A 227 1.28 -11.27 33.09
C TYR A 227 0.48 -10.17 32.37
N ILE A 228 0.43 -8.99 32.96
CA ILE A 228 -0.16 -7.78 32.35
C ILE A 228 0.95 -6.74 32.28
N PRO A 229 1.36 -6.30 31.08
CA PRO A 229 2.45 -5.34 30.94
C PRO A 229 2.02 -3.92 31.35
N PHE A 230 2.97 -3.15 31.86
CA PHE A 230 2.80 -1.73 32.16
C PHE A 230 3.23 -0.89 30.97
N CYS A 231 2.29 -0.11 30.43
CA CYS A 231 2.55 0.80 29.33
C CYS A 231 2.70 2.25 29.82
N ASP A 232 3.49 3.04 29.09
CA ASP A 232 3.54 4.50 29.21
C ASP A 232 2.36 5.18 28.49
N GLU A 233 2.34 6.51 28.50
CA GLU A 233 1.27 7.30 27.86
C GLU A 233 1.28 7.19 26.32
N ASP A 234 2.45 6.90 25.74
CA ASP A 234 2.64 6.68 24.30
C ASP A 234 2.29 5.23 23.89
N GLY A 235 1.94 4.35 24.84
CA GLY A 235 1.60 2.95 24.61
C GLY A 235 2.80 1.99 24.50
N TYR A 236 4.01 2.45 24.80
CA TYR A 236 5.24 1.63 24.86
C TYR A 236 5.45 1.05 26.26
N TYR A 237 6.40 0.11 26.41
CA TYR A 237 6.65 -0.50 27.71
C TYR A 237 7.33 0.49 28.66
N LYS A 238 6.84 0.58 29.90
CA LYS A 238 7.59 1.24 30.98
C LYS A 238 8.89 0.50 31.26
N PRO A 239 9.98 1.19 31.66
CA PRO A 239 11.27 0.56 31.91
C PRO A 239 11.23 -0.58 32.95
N SER A 240 10.40 -0.46 33.97
CA SER A 240 10.22 -1.49 35.01
C SER A 240 8.93 -2.28 34.75
N GLN A 241 9.04 -3.60 34.65
CA GLN A 241 7.93 -4.53 34.45
C GLN A 241 7.86 -5.52 35.60
N CYS A 242 6.66 -5.87 36.06
CA CYS A 242 6.46 -6.81 37.16
C CYS A 242 5.38 -7.84 36.88
N HIS A 243 5.67 -9.09 37.19
CA HIS A 243 4.71 -10.18 37.16
C HIS A 243 4.03 -10.35 38.51
N GLY A 244 2.83 -9.78 38.67
CA GLY A 244 2.10 -9.73 39.95
C GLY A 244 1.93 -11.08 40.65
N SER A 245 1.71 -12.18 39.91
CA SER A 245 1.54 -13.52 40.52
C SER A 245 2.83 -14.25 40.89
N LEU A 246 3.97 -13.82 40.33
CA LEU A 246 5.28 -14.42 40.59
C LEU A 246 6.14 -13.55 41.52
N GLY A 247 5.75 -12.28 41.72
CA GLY A 247 6.52 -11.32 42.51
C GLY A 247 7.87 -10.95 41.89
N GLN A 248 8.05 -11.21 40.59
CA GLN A 248 9.29 -10.93 39.87
C GLN A 248 9.16 -9.61 39.09
N CYS A 249 10.17 -8.75 39.15
CA CYS A 249 10.29 -7.59 38.29
C CYS A 249 11.59 -7.64 37.48
N TRP A 250 11.62 -6.95 36.34
CA TRP A 250 12.78 -6.86 35.46
C TRP A 250 12.76 -5.54 34.68
N CYS A 251 13.90 -5.15 34.13
CA CYS A 251 14.01 -3.99 33.28
C CYS A 251 13.79 -4.37 31.82
N VAL A 252 13.11 -3.51 31.08
CA VAL A 252 12.88 -3.66 29.63
C VAL A 252 13.27 -2.40 28.88
N ASP A 253 13.60 -2.57 27.60
CA ASP A 253 13.65 -1.44 26.68
C ASP A 253 12.24 -0.96 26.30
N ARG A 254 12.15 0.13 25.52
CA ARG A 254 10.89 0.73 25.07
C ARG A 254 9.99 -0.25 24.29
N TYR A 255 10.56 -1.33 23.74
CA TYR A 255 9.86 -2.34 22.94
C TYR A 255 9.52 -3.61 23.73
N GLY A 256 9.90 -3.69 25.01
CA GLY A 256 9.59 -4.81 25.89
C GLY A 256 10.67 -5.90 25.96
N ASN A 257 11.85 -5.69 25.36
CA ASN A 257 12.93 -6.65 25.48
C ASN A 257 13.58 -6.54 26.87
N GLU A 258 13.67 -7.68 27.57
CA GLU A 258 14.27 -7.75 28.90
C GLU A 258 15.78 -7.49 28.85
N VAL A 259 16.25 -6.59 29.72
CA VAL A 259 17.67 -6.36 29.96
C VAL A 259 18.22 -7.59 30.68
N SER A 260 19.20 -8.26 30.06
CA SER A 260 19.76 -9.51 30.58
C SER A 260 20.29 -9.36 32.00
N GLY A 261 19.83 -10.22 32.91
CA GLY A 261 20.23 -10.22 34.31
C GLY A 261 19.54 -9.19 35.21
N SER A 262 18.57 -8.43 34.69
CA SER A 262 17.83 -7.42 35.47
C SER A 262 16.70 -7.99 36.34
N ARG A 263 16.37 -9.28 36.19
CA ARG A 263 15.25 -9.92 36.87
C ARG A 263 15.52 -10.15 38.35
N THR A 264 14.67 -9.60 39.20
CA THR A 264 14.74 -9.71 40.67
C THR A 264 13.42 -10.20 41.25
N ASN A 265 13.47 -10.80 42.44
CA ASN A 265 12.28 -11.06 43.25
C ASN A 265 12.00 -9.79 44.07
N GLY A 266 10.97 -9.03 43.72
CA GLY A 266 10.72 -7.68 44.22
C GLY A 266 11.03 -6.60 43.19
N ALA A 267 11.26 -5.36 43.63
CA ALA A 267 11.52 -4.24 42.74
C ALA A 267 12.84 -4.42 41.95
N ALA A 268 12.82 -4.05 40.67
CA ALA A 268 14.01 -3.94 39.83
C ALA A 268 14.34 -2.44 39.64
N GLU A 269 15.61 -2.08 39.80
CA GLU A 269 16.11 -0.72 39.59
C GLU A 269 16.35 -0.50 38.08
N CYS A 270 15.44 0.29 37.48
CA CYS A 270 15.39 0.69 36.09
C CYS A 270 15.12 2.21 36.06
#